data_AF-A0A951ESC7-F1
#
_entry.id   AF-A0A951ESC7-F1
#
_cell.length_a   1.000
_cell.length_b   1.000
_cell.length_c   1.000
_cell.angle_alpha   90.00
_cell.angle_beta   90.00
_cell.angle_gamma   90.00
#
_symmetry.space_group_name_H-M   'P 1'
#
loop_
_entity.id
_entity.type
_entity.pdbx_description
1 polymer ?
#
loop_
_entity_poly.entity_id
_entity_poly.type
_entity_poly.pdbx_seq_one_letter_code
_entity_poly.pdbx_strand_id
1 'polypeptide(L)'
;VFLGFNLTFFPQFILGYLGMPRRYHVYPPEYQVLHVLSSAGASILAVGYIMPAIYLLWSLRYGPVAGRNPWGATGLEWTIPSPPPTHNFDKIPIVTHDAYDYTTVAPEVIQVG
;
A
#
# COMPACT_ATOMS: atom_id res chain seq x y z
N VAL A 1 -3.62 -3.21 -8.78
CA VAL A 1 -3.42 -4.30 -7.79
C VAL A 1 -4.73 -5.03 -7.48
N PHE A 2 -5.78 -4.36 -6.97
CA PHE A 2 -7.05 -5.02 -6.60
C PHE A 2 -7.65 -5.92 -7.70
N LEU A 3 -7.83 -5.40 -8.92
CA LEU A 3 -8.38 -6.20 -10.02
C LEU A 3 -7.51 -7.41 -10.38
N GLY A 4 -6.20 -7.20 -10.53
CA GLY A 4 -5.25 -8.26 -10.83
C GLY A 4 -5.19 -9.34 -9.74
N PHE A 5 -5.27 -8.93 -8.46
CA PHE A 5 -5.31 -9.85 -7.33
C PHE A 5 -6.50 -10.80 -7.43
N ASN A 6 -7.69 -10.23 -7.58
CA ASN A 6 -8.91 -10.99 -7.71
C ASN A 6 -8.85 -11.90 -8.96
N LEU A 7 -8.42 -11.39 -10.12
CA LEU A 7 -8.30 -12.18 -11.34
C LEU A 7 -7.26 -13.32 -11.23
N THR A 8 -6.21 -13.14 -10.43
CA THR A 8 -5.20 -14.18 -10.19
C THR A 8 -5.75 -15.27 -9.28
N PHE A 9 -6.35 -14.90 -8.14
CA PHE A 9 -6.66 -15.83 -7.06
C PHE A 9 -8.08 -16.42 -7.13
N PHE A 10 -9.08 -15.72 -7.69
CA PHE A 10 -10.42 -16.31 -7.86
C PHE A 10 -10.41 -17.60 -8.70
N PRO A 11 -9.72 -17.67 -9.86
CA PRO A 11 -9.63 -18.92 -10.61
C PRO A 11 -8.92 -20.03 -9.82
N GLN A 12 -7.97 -19.67 -8.95
CA GLN A 12 -7.27 -20.65 -8.09
C GLN A 12 -8.20 -21.23 -7.01
N PHE A 13 -9.16 -20.47 -6.49
CA PHE A 13 -10.20 -21.02 -5.61
C PHE A 13 -11.05 -22.07 -6.34
N ILE A 14 -11.43 -21.80 -7.59
CA ILE A 14 -12.21 -22.74 -8.42
C ILE A 14 -11.36 -23.98 -8.73
N LEU A 15 -10.09 -23.82 -9.12
CA LEU A 15 -9.18 -24.94 -9.37
C LEU A 15 -9.00 -25.83 -8.13
N GLY A 16 -8.83 -25.22 -6.95
CA GLY A 16 -8.76 -25.94 -5.69
C GLY A 16 -10.04 -26.72 -5.39
N TYR A 17 -11.21 -26.13 -5.66
CA TYR A 17 -12.50 -26.80 -5.53
C TYR A 17 -12.66 -27.98 -6.50
N LEU A 18 -12.16 -27.85 -7.74
CA LEU A 18 -12.15 -28.92 -8.74
C LEU A 18 -11.13 -30.02 -8.46
N GLY A 19 -10.35 -29.90 -7.39
CA GLY A 19 -9.42 -30.92 -6.93
C GLY A 19 -7.99 -30.79 -7.46
N MET A 20 -7.61 -29.64 -8.03
CA MET A 20 -6.23 -29.39 -8.47
C MET A 20 -5.30 -29.24 -7.25
N PRO A 21 -4.36 -30.18 -7.03
CA PRO A 21 -3.46 -30.13 -5.88
C PRO A 21 -2.31 -29.14 -6.12
N ARG A 22 -1.82 -28.53 -5.04
CA ARG A 22 -0.68 -27.59 -5.10
C ARG A 22 0.61 -28.24 -5.60
N ARG A 23 1.51 -27.44 -6.20
CA ARG A 23 2.88 -27.80 -6.61
C ARG A 23 3.00 -28.76 -7.80
N TYR A 24 2.02 -28.74 -8.70
CA TYR A 24 2.06 -29.48 -9.96
C TYR A 24 2.43 -28.56 -11.13
N HIS A 25 3.30 -29.04 -12.00
CA HIS A 25 3.74 -28.34 -13.21
C HIS A 25 2.98 -28.79 -14.47
N VAL A 26 2.34 -29.97 -14.42
CA VAL A 26 1.46 -30.50 -15.47
C VAL A 26 0.06 -30.66 -14.88
N TYR A 27 -0.96 -30.33 -15.68
CA TYR A 27 -2.36 -30.43 -15.30
C TYR A 27 -3.21 -30.83 -16.52
N PRO A 28 -4.40 -31.42 -16.30
CA PRO A 28 -5.33 -31.77 -17.37
C PRO A 28 -5.78 -30.56 -18.23
N PRO A 29 -6.08 -30.74 -19.53
CA PRO A 29 -6.49 -29.65 -20.42
C PRO A 29 -7.72 -28.86 -19.96
N GLU A 30 -8.62 -29.49 -19.20
CA GLU A 30 -9.82 -28.86 -18.60
C GLU A 30 -9.49 -27.69 -17.66
N TYR A 31 -8.31 -27.68 -17.03
CA TYR A 31 -7.87 -26.60 -16.14
C TYR A 31 -7.13 -25.47 -16.85
N GLN A 32 -6.85 -25.63 -18.15
CA GLN A 32 -6.07 -24.66 -18.93
C GLN A 32 -6.67 -23.26 -18.88
N VAL A 33 -7.99 -23.14 -19.03
CA VAL A 33 -8.67 -21.83 -19.06
C VAL A 33 -8.48 -21.08 -17.74
N LEU A 34 -8.61 -21.76 -16.61
CA LEU A 34 -8.46 -21.16 -15.28
C LEU A 34 -7.00 -20.78 -14.98
N HIS A 35 -6.03 -21.59 -15.41
CA HIS A 35 -4.62 -21.26 -15.31
C HIS A 35 -4.22 -20.08 -16.19
N VAL A 36 -4.74 -20.00 -17.42
CA VAL A 36 -4.50 -18.87 -18.32
C VAL A 36 -5.10 -17.59 -17.75
N LEU A 37 -6.32 -17.65 -17.22
CA LEU A 37 -6.98 -16.50 -16.58
C LEU A 37 -6.19 -16.01 -15.36
N SER A 38 -5.74 -16.95 -14.51
CA SER A 38 -4.89 -16.65 -13.36
C SER A 38 -3.56 -16.00 -13.78
N SER A 39 -2.94 -16.50 -14.86
CA SER A 39 -1.69 -15.94 -15.41
C SER A 39 -1.90 -14.53 -15.98
N ALA A 40 -3.03 -14.28 -16.65
CA ALA A 40 -3.40 -12.94 -17.11
C ALA A 40 -3.58 -11.98 -15.92
N GLY A 41 -4.22 -12.42 -14.84
CA GLY A 41 -4.30 -11.68 -13.58
C GLY A 41 -2.93 -11.35 -13.00
N ALA A 42 -2.01 -12.31 -13.01
CA ALA A 42 -0.65 -12.12 -12.51
C ALA A 42 0.14 -11.08 -13.34
N SER A 43 -0.04 -11.07 -14.67
CA SER A 43 0.54 -10.04 -15.54
C SER A 43 0.00 -8.65 -15.22
N ILE A 44 -1.31 -8.52 -14.96
CA ILE A 44 -1.93 -7.25 -14.53
C ILE A 44 -1.38 -6.81 -13.16
N LEU A 45 -1.17 -7.75 -12.24
CA LEU A 45 -0.51 -7.48 -10.96
C LEU A 45 0.91 -6.96 -11.14
N ALA A 46 1.71 -7.58 -12.01
CA ALA A 46 3.08 -7.16 -12.27
C ALA A 46 3.12 -5.70 -12.74
N VAL A 47 2.28 -5.32 -13.71
CA VAL A 47 2.13 -3.91 -14.13
C VAL A 47 1.67 -3.03 -12.97
N GLY A 48 0.72 -3.52 -12.17
CA GLY A 48 0.22 -2.84 -10.98
C GLY A 48 1.27 -2.58 -9.90
N TYR A 49 2.35 -3.37 -9.83
CA TYR A 49 3.49 -3.15 -8.94
C TYR A 49 4.57 -2.25 -9.55
N ILE A 50 4.75 -2.29 -10.87
CA ILE A 50 5.67 -1.40 -11.58
C ILE A 50 5.24 0.07 -11.41
N MET A 51 3.93 0.35 -11.48
CA MET A 51 3.39 1.70 -11.32
C MET A 51 3.82 2.42 -10.02
N PRO A 52 3.56 1.87 -8.81
CA PRO A 52 4.00 2.51 -7.56
C PRO A 52 5.52 2.53 -7.42
N ALA A 53 6.25 1.57 -7.99
CA ALA A 53 7.71 1.61 -7.98
C ALA A 53 8.26 2.81 -8.79
N ILE A 54 7.73 3.04 -9.99
CA ILE A 54 8.07 4.21 -10.81
C ILE A 54 7.66 5.50 -10.09
N TYR A 55 6.44 5.54 -9.55
CA TYR A 55 5.95 6.70 -8.81
C TYR A 55 6.83 7.03 -7.60
N LEU A 56 7.26 6.04 -6.82
CA LEU A 56 8.16 6.23 -5.69
C LEU A 56 9.50 6.81 -6.14
N LEU A 57 10.13 6.22 -7.17
CA LEU A 57 11.40 6.71 -7.70
C LEU A 57 11.30 8.15 -8.23
N TRP A 58 10.18 8.47 -8.89
CA TRP A 58 9.92 9.83 -9.37
C TRP A 58 9.72 10.80 -8.20
N SER A 59 8.90 10.43 -7.22
CA SER A 59 8.59 11.26 -6.05
C SER A 59 9.84 11.56 -5.21
N LEU A 60 10.74 10.59 -5.05
CA LEU A 60 12.01 10.79 -4.34
C LEU A 60 12.91 11.84 -4.99
N ARG A 61 12.86 12.01 -6.32
CA ARG A 61 13.74 12.92 -7.06
C ARG A 61 13.10 14.27 -7.41
N TYR A 62 11.81 14.26 -7.68
CA TYR A 62 11.05 15.39 -8.25
C TYR A 62 9.79 15.73 -7.46
N GLY A 63 9.45 14.99 -6.40
CA GLY A 63 8.28 15.27 -5.57
C GLY A 63 8.46 16.55 -4.74
N PRO A 64 7.35 17.22 -4.38
CA PRO A 64 7.39 18.36 -3.46
C PRO A 64 7.90 17.92 -2.08
N VAL A 65 8.61 18.81 -1.40
CA VAL A 65 9.06 18.56 -0.03
C VAL A 65 7.83 18.54 0.87
N ALA A 66 7.57 17.41 1.51
CA ALA A 66 6.46 17.29 2.45
C ALA A 66 6.71 18.17 3.68
N GLY A 67 5.69 18.93 4.08
CA GLY A 67 5.68 19.55 5.40
C GLY A 67 5.62 18.51 6.52
N ARG A 68 5.58 18.98 7.76
CA ARG A 68 5.50 18.12 8.95
C ARG A 68 4.27 17.20 8.95
N ASN A 69 3.09 17.75 8.62
CA ASN A 69 1.83 17.01 8.69
C ASN A 69 0.98 17.21 7.44
N PRO A 70 1.33 16.56 6.31
CA PRO A 70 0.59 16.70 5.06
C PRO A 70 -0.81 16.05 5.11
N TRP A 71 -1.08 15.20 6.11
CA TRP A 71 -2.33 14.43 6.21
C TRP A 71 -3.29 14.92 7.30
N GLY A 72 -2.90 15.92 8.10
CA GLY A 72 -3.69 16.38 9.24
C GLY A 72 -3.89 15.33 10.32
N ALA A 73 -2.93 14.42 10.49
CA ALA A 73 -3.01 13.34 11.46
C ALA A 73 -2.65 13.82 12.88
N THR A 74 -3.17 13.14 13.90
CA THR A 74 -3.08 13.54 15.33
C THR A 74 -1.96 12.86 16.10
N GLY A 75 -1.32 11.85 15.50
CA GLY A 75 -0.19 11.15 16.11
C GLY A 75 1.00 12.06 16.41
N LEU A 76 1.77 11.74 17.45
CA LEU A 76 2.96 12.51 17.84
C LEU A 76 4.02 12.58 16.74
N GLU A 77 4.08 11.56 15.87
CA GLU A 77 4.97 11.53 14.71
C GLU A 77 4.70 12.68 13.71
N TRP A 78 3.48 13.24 13.73
CA TRP A 78 3.10 14.38 12.90
C TRP A 78 3.37 15.73 13.57
N THR A 79 4.04 15.73 14.73
CA THR A 79 4.47 16.95 15.45
C THR A 79 5.95 17.30 15.22
N ILE A 80 6.70 16.42 14.56
CA ILE A 80 8.12 16.61 14.23
C ILE A 80 8.34 16.97 12.74
N PRO A 81 9.46 17.61 12.36
CA PRO A 81 9.75 17.93 10.97
C PRO A 81 9.84 16.70 10.05
N SER A 82 9.63 16.91 8.75
CA SER A 82 9.89 15.93 7.69
C SER A 82 11.02 16.46 6.80
N PRO A 83 12.19 15.78 6.68
CA PRO A 83 12.53 14.50 7.29
C PRO A 83 12.79 14.59 8.82
N PRO A 84 12.59 13.47 9.56
CA PRO A 84 12.75 13.45 11.01
C PRO A 84 14.22 13.60 11.46
N PRO A 85 14.48 14.29 12.58
CA PRO A 85 15.81 14.37 13.19
C PRO A 85 16.22 13.05 13.85
N THR A 86 17.52 12.86 14.11
CA THR A 86 18.08 11.60 14.65
C THR A 86 17.52 11.19 16.01
N HIS A 87 17.16 12.15 16.85
CA HIS A 87 16.66 11.91 18.21
C HIS A 87 15.15 12.06 18.36
N ASN A 88 14.39 12.15 17.24
CA ASN A 88 12.94 12.35 17.14
C ASN A 88 12.40 13.60 17.87
N PHE A 89 12.52 13.66 19.20
CA PHE A 89 12.03 14.74 20.05
C PHE A 89 13.17 15.31 20.92
N ASP A 90 13.32 16.64 20.94
CA ASP A 90 14.27 17.31 21.85
C ASP A 90 13.86 17.19 23.33
N LYS A 91 12.56 17.07 23.59
CA LYS A 91 11.97 16.95 24.93
C LYS A 91 10.90 15.87 24.91
N ILE A 92 10.73 15.17 26.03
CA ILE A 92 9.68 14.16 26.17
C ILE A 92 8.31 14.83 25.98
N PRO A 93 7.50 14.42 24.98
CA PRO A 93 6.19 14.99 24.76
C PRO A 93 5.22 14.55 25.86
N ILE A 94 4.36 15.48 26.29
CA ILE A 94 3.28 15.19 27.22
C ILE A 94 2.05 14.85 26.39
N VAL A 95 1.56 13.61 26.54
CA VAL A 95 0.36 13.13 25.83
C VAL A 95 -0.88 13.61 26.58
N THR A 96 -1.69 14.44 25.92
CA THR A 96 -2.90 15.04 26.50
C THR A 96 -4.20 14.49 25.90
N HIS A 97 -4.10 13.75 24.80
CA HIS A 97 -5.21 13.21 24.03
C HIS A 97 -4.80 11.87 23.41
N ASP A 98 -5.79 11.06 23.04
CA ASP A 98 -5.56 9.78 22.39
C ASP A 98 -5.06 9.96 20.96
N ALA A 99 -4.32 8.96 20.46
CA ALA A 99 -3.64 9.03 19.16
C ALA A 99 -4.56 9.28 17.95
N TYR A 100 -5.86 9.03 18.07
CA TYR A 100 -6.88 9.19 17.02
C TYR A 100 -7.98 10.19 17.39
N ASP A 101 -7.76 11.06 18.38
CA ASP A 101 -8.72 12.10 18.72
C ASP A 101 -8.62 13.30 17.77
N TYR A 102 -9.42 13.25 16.70
CA TYR A 102 -9.56 14.33 15.71
C TYR A 102 -10.57 15.42 16.13
N THR A 103 -11.22 15.27 17.27
CA THR A 103 -12.28 16.21 17.70
C THR A 103 -11.73 17.40 18.47
N THR A 104 -10.58 17.22 19.15
CA THR A 104 -9.94 18.22 20.00
C THR A 104 -8.78 18.94 19.33
N VAL A 105 -8.21 18.36 18.27
CA VAL A 105 -7.07 18.93 17.52
C VAL A 105 -7.60 19.77 16.36
N ALA A 106 -7.39 21.10 16.44
CA ALA A 106 -7.74 21.99 15.33
C ALA A 106 -6.91 21.61 14.08
N PRO A 107 -7.53 21.52 12.88
CA PRO A 107 -6.78 21.20 11.67
C PRO A 107 -5.77 22.32 11.39
N GLU A 108 -4.48 22.02 11.51
CA GLU A 108 -3.43 22.91 11.05
C GLU A 108 -3.64 23.11 9.53
N VAL A 109 -3.78 24.36 9.09
CA VAL A 109 -4.08 24.67 7.69
C VAL A 109 -2.99 24.07 6.81
N ILE A 110 -3.38 23.11 5.97
CA ILE A 110 -2.47 22.40 5.06
C ILE A 110 -1.90 23.44 4.07
N GLN A 111 -0.70 23.94 4.33
CA GLN A 111 0.05 24.73 3.36
C GLN A 111 0.64 23.76 2.34
N VAL A 112 -0.15 23.48 1.29
CA VAL A 112 0.34 22.80 0.10
C VAL A 112 1.17 23.82 -0.68
N GLY A 113 2.49 23.76 -0.55
CA GLY A 113 3.44 24.51 -1.37
C GLY A 113 3.66 23.86 -2.72
#